data_AF-A0A6S6XYS8-F1
#
_entry.id   AF-A0A6S6XYS8-F1
#
_cell.length_a   1.000
_cell.length_b   1.000
_cell.length_c   1.000
_cell.angle_alpha   90.00
_cell.angle_beta   90.00
_cell.angle_gamma   90.00
#
_symmetry.space_group_name_H-M   'P 1'
#
loop_
_entity.id
_entity.type
_entity.pdbx_description
1 polymer ?
#
loop_
_entity_poly.entity_id
_entity_poly.type
_entity_poly.pdbx_seq_one_letter_code
_entity_poly.pdbx_strand_id
1 'polypeptide(L)'
;MYIKVKDLVGENAMTLDDGEAVYARIHDPLAHGEAVELDFDGVEVFASPFFNAGIGRLLGDLTADTLNALLKFEHLSDFGNRVLRRVIENAKEYYGATAPQRQEIDRIVHDNAVAA
;
A
#
# COMPACT_ATOMS: atom_id res chain seq x y z
N MET A 1 4.32 -0.98 -17.08
CA MET A 1 5.60 -1.14 -16.36
C MET A 1 5.51 -2.37 -15.47
N TYR A 2 6.50 -3.26 -15.52
CA TYR A 2 6.57 -4.44 -14.66
C TYR A 2 7.70 -4.25 -13.64
N ILE A 3 7.44 -4.59 -12.36
CA ILE A 3 8.39 -4.45 -11.26
C ILE A 3 8.40 -5.73 -10.43
N LYS A 4 9.59 -6.34 -10.30
CA LYS A 4 9.81 -7.38 -9.31
C LYS A 4 10.03 -6.74 -7.94
N VAL A 5 9.09 -6.93 -7.02
CA VAL A 5 9.10 -6.27 -5.70
C VAL A 5 10.30 -6.71 -4.87
N LYS A 6 10.69 -7.99 -4.97
CA LYS A 6 11.87 -8.53 -4.29
C LYS A 6 13.16 -7.77 -4.60
N ASP A 7 13.30 -7.20 -5.80
CA ASP A 7 14.50 -6.44 -6.18
C ASP A 7 14.60 -5.09 -5.46
N LEU A 8 13.47 -4.59 -4.93
CA LEU A 8 13.40 -3.33 -4.19
C LEU A 8 13.53 -3.55 -2.68
N VAL A 9 12.91 -4.60 -2.16
CA VAL A 9 12.69 -4.77 -0.70
C VAL A 9 13.18 -6.11 -0.14
N GLY A 10 13.71 -6.99 -0.99
CA GLY A 10 14.09 -8.34 -0.61
C GLY A 10 12.89 -9.25 -0.31
N GLU A 11 13.11 -10.28 0.51
CA GLU A 11 12.11 -11.32 0.81
C GLU A 11 11.06 -10.87 1.85
N ASN A 12 11.35 -9.77 2.57
CA ASN A 12 10.56 -9.30 3.69
C ASN A 12 10.05 -7.87 3.43
N ALA A 13 8.82 -7.76 2.95
CA ALA A 13 8.15 -6.49 2.70
C ALA A 13 7.39 -6.04 3.95
N MET A 14 8.09 -5.44 4.92
CA MET A 14 7.53 -5.22 6.26
C MET A 14 7.52 -3.77 6.73
N THR A 15 8.51 -2.98 6.30
CA THR A 15 8.78 -1.67 6.89
C THR A 15 8.11 -0.53 6.10
N LEU A 16 8.10 0.66 6.69
CA LEU A 16 7.68 1.87 5.99
C LEU A 16 8.61 2.16 4.80
N ASP A 17 9.92 2.07 5.01
CA ASP A 17 10.95 2.30 3.99
C ASP A 17 10.78 1.36 2.78
N ASP A 18 10.47 0.08 3.02
CA ASP A 18 10.16 -0.88 1.96
C ASP A 18 8.96 -0.39 1.11
N GLY A 19 7.92 0.11 1.79
CA GLY A 19 6.72 0.62 1.13
C GLY A 19 7.02 1.91 0.36
N GLU A 20 7.79 2.83 0.95
CA GLU A 20 8.22 4.07 0.30
C GLU A 20 9.04 3.80 -0.97
N ALA A 21 9.92 2.79 -0.94
CA ALA A 21 10.69 2.38 -2.10
C ALA A 21 9.78 1.92 -3.26
N VAL A 22 8.70 1.20 -2.96
CA VAL A 22 7.69 0.81 -3.96
C VAL A 22 6.89 2.02 -4.44
N TYR A 23 6.36 2.83 -3.51
CA TYR A 23 5.56 4.02 -3.84
C TYR A 23 6.30 4.97 -4.79
N ALA A 24 7.56 5.28 -4.49
CA ALA A 24 8.41 6.17 -5.29
C ALA A 24 8.61 5.69 -6.73
N ARG A 25 8.45 4.40 -7.01
CA ARG A 25 8.57 3.82 -8.36
C ARG A 25 7.26 3.82 -9.13
N ILE A 26 6.12 3.80 -8.44
CA ILE A 26 4.82 3.53 -9.07
C ILE A 26 3.89 4.73 -9.12
N HIS A 27 4.06 5.70 -8.22
CA HIS A 27 3.18 6.87 -8.14
C HIS A 27 3.13 7.63 -9.48
N ASP A 28 4.29 8.06 -9.99
CA ASP A 28 4.33 8.89 -11.19
C ASP A 28 3.80 8.15 -12.43
N PRO A 29 4.22 6.91 -12.74
CA PRO A 29 3.62 6.16 -13.85
C PRO A 29 2.09 6.06 -13.76
N LEU A 30 1.56 5.70 -12.58
CA LEU A 30 0.11 5.59 -12.37
C LEU A 30 -0.60 6.93 -12.55
N ALA A 31 -0.02 8.02 -12.04
CA ALA A 31 -0.56 9.38 -12.17
C ALA A 31 -0.60 9.86 -13.64
N HIS A 32 0.29 9.35 -14.49
CA HIS A 32 0.34 9.64 -15.93
C HIS A 32 -0.48 8.64 -16.78
N GLY A 33 -1.25 7.76 -16.15
CA GLY A 33 -2.12 6.80 -16.85
C GLY A 33 -1.40 5.54 -17.34
N GLU A 34 -0.17 5.30 -16.89
CA GLU A 34 0.58 4.09 -17.23
C GLU A 34 0.22 2.94 -16.29
N ALA A 35 -0.02 1.76 -16.86
CA ALA A 35 -0.27 0.56 -16.07
C ALA A 35 1.01 0.07 -15.38
N VAL A 36 0.91 -0.32 -14.12
CA VAL A 36 1.97 -0.90 -13.29
C VAL A 36 1.56 -2.30 -12.83
N GLU A 37 2.47 -3.25 -12.98
CA GLU A 37 2.34 -4.62 -12.50
C GLU A 37 3.43 -4.88 -11.47
N LEU A 38 3.01 -5.15 -10.23
CA LEU A 38 3.89 -5.49 -9.12
C LEU A 38 3.91 -7.01 -8.97
N ASP A 39 5.07 -7.61 -9.21
CA ASP A 39 5.28 -9.04 -9.02
C ASP A 39 5.93 -9.32 -7.66
N PHE A 40 5.24 -10.09 -6.83
CA PHE A 40 5.65 -10.47 -5.49
C PHE A 40 6.33 -11.84 -5.43
N ASP A 41 6.69 -12.44 -6.57
CA ASP A 41 7.45 -13.68 -6.63
C ASP A 41 8.74 -13.57 -5.79
N GLY A 42 8.85 -14.49 -4.82
CA GLY A 42 9.95 -14.56 -3.86
C GLY A 42 9.90 -13.57 -2.70
N VAL A 43 8.79 -12.85 -2.50
CA VAL A 43 8.48 -12.11 -1.27
C VAL A 43 7.63 -13.00 -0.36
N GLU A 44 8.12 -13.27 0.84
CA GLU A 44 7.53 -14.27 1.74
C GLU A 44 6.80 -13.64 2.92
N VAL A 45 7.31 -12.52 3.43
CA VAL A 45 6.78 -11.86 4.62
C VAL A 45 6.20 -10.50 4.27
N PHE A 46 5.02 -10.22 4.79
CA PHE A 46 4.26 -9.00 4.53
C PHE A 46 3.78 -8.40 5.84
N ALA A 47 3.88 -7.08 5.99
CA ALA A 47 3.26 -6.37 7.11
C ALA A 47 2.45 -5.16 6.63
N SER A 48 1.52 -4.71 7.48
CA SER A 48 0.68 -3.56 7.17
C SER A 48 1.45 -2.26 6.96
N PRO A 49 2.57 -1.95 7.64
CA PRO A 49 3.31 -0.71 7.38
C PRO A 49 3.80 -0.62 5.93
N PHE A 50 4.34 -1.71 5.39
CA PHE A 50 4.75 -1.81 3.99
C PHE A 50 3.60 -1.48 3.03
N PHE A 51 2.46 -2.16 3.16
CA PHE A 51 1.34 -1.92 2.26
C PHE A 51 0.72 -0.54 2.45
N ASN A 52 0.68 0.00 3.68
CA ASN A 52 0.18 1.35 3.93
C ASN A 52 1.05 2.41 3.22
N ALA A 53 2.37 2.33 3.38
CA ALA A 53 3.30 3.27 2.76
C ALA A 53 3.37 3.11 1.23
N GLY A 54 3.34 1.87 0.74
CA GLY A 54 3.46 1.55 -0.69
C GLY A 54 2.18 1.73 -1.50
N ILE A 55 1.05 1.22 -0.98
CA ILE A 55 -0.20 1.10 -1.73
C ILE A 55 -1.32 1.92 -1.10
N GLY A 56 -1.49 1.86 0.22
CA GLY A 56 -2.55 2.58 0.95
C GLY A 56 -2.49 4.08 0.67
N ARG A 57 -1.28 4.66 0.69
CA ARG A 57 -1.03 6.07 0.39
C ARG A 57 -1.58 6.51 -0.98
N LEU A 58 -1.49 5.65 -2.01
CA LEU A 58 -1.98 5.98 -3.35
C LEU A 58 -3.47 6.31 -3.39
N LEU A 59 -4.27 5.82 -2.43
CA LEU A 59 -5.72 6.10 -2.36
C LEU A 59 -6.00 7.54 -1.93
N GLY A 60 -5.00 8.25 -1.38
CA GLY A 60 -5.08 9.69 -1.10
C GLY A 60 -4.77 10.56 -2.31
N ASP A 61 -3.99 10.03 -3.26
CA ASP A 61 -3.47 10.77 -4.42
C ASP A 61 -4.23 10.44 -5.72
N LEU A 62 -4.74 9.21 -5.85
CA LEU A 62 -5.38 8.67 -7.05
C LEU A 62 -6.75 8.05 -6.71
N THR A 63 -7.67 8.07 -7.67
CA THR A 63 -9.00 7.48 -7.48
C THR A 63 -8.92 5.95 -7.45
N ALA A 64 -9.84 5.32 -6.71
CA ALA A 64 -9.93 3.86 -6.66
C ALA A 64 -10.13 3.23 -8.05
N ASP A 65 -10.88 3.88 -8.94
CA ASP A 65 -11.10 3.42 -10.31
C ASP A 65 -9.81 3.44 -11.14
N THR A 66 -8.99 4.49 -10.98
CA THR A 66 -7.67 4.59 -11.63
C THR A 66 -6.77 3.45 -11.18
N LEU A 67 -6.68 3.22 -9.87
CA LEU A 67 -5.85 2.16 -9.31
C LEU A 67 -6.34 0.76 -9.70
N ASN A 68 -7.66 0.52 -9.70
CA ASN A 68 -8.23 -0.75 -10.14
C ASN A 68 -7.93 -1.06 -11.62
N ALA A 69 -7.86 -0.03 -12.47
CA ALA A 69 -7.57 -0.18 -13.89
C ALA A 69 -6.07 -0.32 -14.18
N LEU A 70 -5.21 0.38 -13.43
CA LEU A 70 -3.80 0.54 -13.77
C LEU A 70 -2.84 -0.22 -12.87
N LEU A 71 -3.21 -0.59 -11.66
CA LEU A 71 -2.32 -1.28 -10.71
C LEU A 71 -2.71 -2.76 -10.57
N LYS A 72 -1.78 -3.65 -10.93
CA LYS A 72 -1.95 -5.11 -10.85
C LYS A 72 -0.94 -5.72 -9.88
N PHE A 73 -1.34 -6.83 -9.26
CA PHE A 73 -0.55 -7.58 -8.29
C PHE A 73 -0.42 -9.02 -8.79
N GLU A 74 0.81 -9.45 -9.10
CA GLU A 74 1.13 -10.81 -9.53
C GLU A 74 1.88 -11.55 -8.42
N HIS A 75 1.66 -12.86 -8.34
CA HIS A 75 2.27 -13.77 -7.35
C HIS A 75 2.15 -13.32 -5.87
N LEU A 76 1.18 -12.46 -5.55
CA LEU A 76 0.91 -12.08 -4.17
C LEU A 76 0.26 -13.25 -3.42
N SER A 77 0.87 -13.70 -2.33
CA SER A 77 0.34 -14.79 -1.52
C SER A 77 -1.05 -14.47 -0.95
N ASP A 78 -1.81 -15.51 -0.57
CA ASP A 78 -3.12 -15.33 0.07
C ASP A 78 -3.05 -14.51 1.35
N PHE A 79 -1.97 -14.66 2.11
CA PHE A 79 -1.73 -13.85 3.31
C PHE A 79 -1.50 -12.38 2.95
N GLY A 80 -0.58 -12.12 2.01
CA GLY A 80 -0.33 -10.76 1.51
C GLY A 80 -1.59 -10.10 0.97
N ASN A 81 -2.41 -10.85 0.21
CA ASN A 81 -3.71 -10.39 -0.29
C ASN A 81 -4.67 -10.00 0.84
N ARG A 82 -4.74 -10.76 1.95
CA ARG A 82 -5.58 -10.40 3.10
C ARG A 82 -5.11 -9.10 3.77
N VAL A 83 -3.80 -8.93 3.96
CA VAL A 83 -3.23 -7.71 4.55
C VAL A 83 -3.49 -6.51 3.63
N LEU A 84 -3.22 -6.65 2.33
CA LEU A 84 -3.43 -5.62 1.33
C LEU A 84 -4.89 -5.16 1.27
N ARG A 85 -5.86 -6.10 1.25
CA ARG A 85 -7.29 -5.76 1.25
C ARG A 85 -7.66 -4.92 2.46
N ARG A 86 -7.19 -5.31 3.65
CA ARG A 86 -7.46 -4.55 4.88
C ARG A 86 -6.87 -3.15 4.81
N VAL A 87 -5.67 -3.01 4.25
CA VAL A 87 -5.04 -1.71 4.02
C VAL A 87 -5.86 -0.85 3.06
N ILE A 88 -6.33 -1.40 1.94
CA ILE A 88 -7.15 -0.66 0.97
C ILE A 88 -8.47 -0.20 1.59
N GLU A 89 -9.13 -1.06 2.38
CA GLU A 89 -10.36 -0.70 3.10
C GLU A 89 -10.12 0.46 4.08
N ASN A 90 -9.10 0.34 4.93
CA ASN A 90 -8.75 1.37 5.90
C ASN A 90 -8.36 2.69 5.21
N ALA A 91 -7.61 2.63 4.11
CA ALA A 91 -7.20 3.82 3.36
C ALA A 91 -8.42 4.53 2.74
N LYS A 92 -9.38 3.79 2.18
CA LYS A 92 -10.62 4.38 1.65
C LYS A 92 -11.42 5.10 2.75
N GLU A 93 -11.52 4.51 3.93
CA GLU A 93 -12.15 5.15 5.08
C GLU A 93 -11.40 6.42 5.51
N TYR A 94 -10.07 6.32 5.65
CA TYR A 94 -9.21 7.43 6.08
C TYR A 94 -9.26 8.63 5.11
N TYR A 95 -9.05 8.39 3.82
CA TYR A 95 -9.03 9.45 2.81
C TYR A 95 -10.43 9.97 2.48
N GLY A 96 -11.48 9.17 2.69
CA GLY A 96 -12.88 9.61 2.59
C GLY A 96 -13.39 10.41 3.80
N ALA A 97 -12.71 10.36 4.94
CA ALA A 97 -13.13 11.03 6.16
C ALA A 97 -12.92 12.56 6.12
N THR A 98 -13.62 13.28 7.00
CA THR A 98 -13.35 14.71 7.25
C THR A 98 -12.06 14.89 8.05
N ALA A 99 -11.50 16.11 8.06
CA ALA A 99 -10.28 16.38 8.82
C ALA A 99 -10.40 16.06 10.34
N PRO A 100 -11.50 16.40 11.05
CA PRO A 100 -11.68 15.99 12.44
C PRO A 100 -11.77 14.48 12.64
N GLN A 101 -12.44 13.77 11.72
CA GLN A 101 -12.52 12.31 11.77
C GLN A 101 -11.15 11.66 11.56
N ARG A 102 -10.34 12.16 10.62
CA ARG A 102 -8.96 11.71 10.43
C ARG A 102 -8.11 11.90 11.68
N GLN A 103 -8.21 13.06 12.34
CA GLN A 103 -7.50 13.32 13.59
C GLN A 103 -7.85 12.32 14.69
N GLU A 104 -9.12 11.91 14.78
CA GLU A 104 -9.53 10.88 15.75
C GLU A 104 -9.00 9.50 15.37
N ILE A 105 -9.02 9.14 14.08
CA ILE A 105 -8.41 7.90 13.59
C ILE A 105 -6.91 7.87 13.93
N ASP A 106 -6.18 8.95 13.64
CA ASP A 106 -4.75 9.07 13.93
C ASP A 106 -4.46 8.91 15.43
N ARG A 107 -5.31 9.49 16.29
CA ARG A 107 -5.22 9.36 17.75
C ARG A 107 -5.40 7.91 18.20
N ILE A 108 -6.42 7.21 17.70
CA ILE A 108 -6.70 5.81 18.05
C ILE A 108 -5.55 4.90 17.59
N VAL A 109 -5.04 5.11 16.37
CA VAL A 109 -3.91 4.33 15.84
C VAL A 109 -2.66 4.56 16.68
N HIS A 110 -2.38 5.81 17.06
CA HIS A 110 -1.25 6.13 17.93
C HIS A 110 -1.37 5.44 19.31
N ASP A 111 -2.53 5.55 19.96
CA ASP A 111 -2.77 4.93 21.28
C ASP A 111 -2.57 3.40 21.22
N ASN A 112 -3.05 2.74 20.16
CA ASN A 112 -2.88 1.30 19.98
C ASN A 112 -1.43 0.90 19.69
N ALA A 113 -0.66 1.73 18.97
CA ALA A 113 0.74 1.46 18.70
C ALA A 113 1.62 1.59 19.95
N VAL A 114 1.27 2.48 20.88
CA VAL A 114 1.98 2.66 22.15
C VAL A 114 1.61 1.58 23.19
N ALA A 115 0.44 0.96 23.06
CA ALA A 115 -0.05 -0.06 23.98
C ALA A 115 0.40 -1.50 23.65
N ALA A 116 1.01 -1.74 22.48
CA ALA A 116 1.48 -3.04 22.00
C ALA A 116 2.98 -3.25 22.27
#